data_AF-A0A3N2QHP2-F1
#
_entry.id   AF-A0A3N2QHP2-F1
#
_cell.length_a   1.000
_cell.length_b   1.000
_cell.length_c   1.000
_cell.angle_alpha   90.00
_cell.angle_beta   90.00
_cell.angle_gamma   90.00
#
_symmetry.space_group_name_H-M   'P 1'
#
loop_
_entity.id
_entity.type
_entity.pdbx_description
1 polymer ?
#
loop_
_entity_poly.entity_id
_entity_poly.type
_entity_poly.pdbx_seq_one_letter_code
_entity_poly.pdbx_strand_id
1 'polypeptide(L)'
;MELGLKTALEVFLSEDCSAALAKKIRDEIALSVANGDNREKEFISNTFNIYIDVKGGVVHIEDDLDYSELQDSDISLEKFMLYLEKHFPDT
;
A
#
# COMPACT_ATOMS: atom_id res chain seq x y z
N MET A 1 1.14 -23.16 -18.22
CA MET A 1 1.54 -21.87 -17.62
C MET A 1 0.30 -21.33 -16.97
N GLU A 2 0.17 -21.45 -15.65
CA GLU A 2 -0.90 -20.78 -14.91
C GLU A 2 -0.54 -19.29 -14.86
N LEU A 3 -1.27 -18.47 -15.62
CA LEU A 3 -1.35 -17.03 -15.38
C LEU A 3 -2.15 -16.86 -14.08
N GLY A 4 -1.47 -16.98 -12.94
CA GLY A 4 -2.07 -16.59 -11.66
C GLY A 4 -2.39 -15.10 -11.73
N LEU A 5 -3.64 -14.73 -11.42
CA LEU A 5 -4.01 -13.31 -11.32
C LEU A 5 -3.01 -12.61 -10.38
N LYS A 6 -2.41 -11.52 -10.84
CA LYS A 6 -1.62 -10.63 -9.97
C LYS A 6 -2.58 -9.84 -9.08
N THR A 7 -2.19 -9.60 -7.84
CA THR A 7 -2.93 -8.73 -6.92
C THR A 7 -2.54 -7.26 -7.11
N ALA A 8 -3.44 -6.33 -6.75
CA ALA A 8 -3.16 -4.90 -6.76
C ALA A 8 -1.91 -4.57 -5.92
N LEU A 9 -1.71 -5.23 -4.77
CA LEU A 9 -0.51 -5.10 -3.95
C LEU A 9 0.79 -5.46 -4.71
N GLU A 10 0.81 -6.57 -5.44
CA GLU A 10 2.00 -7.02 -6.17
C GLU A 10 2.36 -6.06 -7.29
N VAL A 11 1.38 -5.60 -8.06
CA VAL A 11 1.58 -4.65 -9.16
C VAL A 11 1.99 -3.28 -8.60
N PHE A 12 1.31 -2.80 -7.56
CA PHE A 12 1.67 -1.58 -6.86
C PHE A 12 3.14 -1.60 -6.43
N LEU A 13 3.58 -2.63 -5.70
CA LEU A 13 4.95 -2.68 -5.17
C LEU A 13 6.03 -2.81 -6.24
N SER A 14 5.74 -3.49 -7.36
CA SER A 14 6.75 -3.80 -8.37
C SER A 14 6.79 -2.81 -9.54
N GLU A 15 5.68 -2.15 -9.85
CA GLU A 15 5.52 -1.37 -11.09
C GLU A 15 5.13 0.10 -10.84
N ASP A 16 4.41 0.44 -9.77
CA ASP A 16 3.86 1.79 -9.57
C ASP A 16 4.39 2.53 -8.32
N CYS A 17 4.78 1.79 -7.28
CA CYS A 17 5.28 2.36 -6.04
C CYS A 17 6.73 2.84 -6.22
N SER A 18 6.95 4.13 -6.03
CA SER A 18 8.29 4.71 -6.02
C SER A 18 8.88 4.72 -4.61
N ALA A 19 10.21 4.76 -4.51
CA ALA A 19 10.91 4.93 -3.23
C ALA A 19 10.44 6.17 -2.45
N ALA A 20 10.15 7.27 -3.15
CA ALA A 20 9.64 8.49 -2.51
C ALA A 20 8.23 8.30 -1.92
N LEU A 21 7.36 7.57 -2.63
CA LEU A 21 6.02 7.25 -2.14
C LEU A 21 6.06 6.26 -0.98
N ALA A 22 6.88 5.20 -1.09
CA ALA A 22 7.12 4.24 -0.02
C ALA A 22 7.60 4.95 1.25
N LYS A 23 8.56 5.88 1.12
CA LYS A 23 9.03 6.70 2.24
C LYS A 23 7.91 7.54 2.85
N LYS A 24 7.15 8.24 2.01
CA LYS A 24 6.04 9.10 2.46
C LYS A 24 4.99 8.28 3.25
N ILE A 25 4.64 7.10 2.77
CA ILE A 25 3.69 6.20 3.44
C ILE A 25 4.23 5.80 4.82
N ARG A 26 5.51 5.39 4.93
CA ARG A 26 6.13 5.03 6.21
C ARG A 26 6.15 6.19 7.21
N ASP A 27 6.57 7.37 6.76
CA ASP A 27 6.65 8.56 7.59
C ASP A 27 5.27 8.93 8.16
N GLU A 28 4.22 8.87 7.33
CA GLU A 28 2.84 9.16 7.74
C GLU A 28 2.28 8.11 8.70
N ILE A 29 2.58 6.82 8.49
CA ILE A 29 2.20 5.75 9.44
C ILE A 29 2.88 6.00 10.79
N ALA A 30 4.20 6.25 10.79
CA ALA A 30 4.95 6.53 12.00
C ALA A 30 4.43 7.76 12.74
N LEU A 31 4.11 8.83 12.01
CA LEU A 31 3.52 10.04 12.54
C LEU A 31 2.13 9.79 13.14
N SER A 32 1.30 8.99 12.48
CA SER A 32 -0.04 8.64 12.94
C SER A 32 0.02 7.82 14.23
N VAL A 33 0.91 6.83 14.30
CA VAL A 33 1.15 6.05 15.52
C VAL A 33 1.65 6.95 16.66
N ALA A 34 2.63 7.82 16.41
CA ALA A 34 3.19 8.71 17.42
C ALA A 34 2.15 9.69 17.99
N ASN A 35 1.24 10.18 17.15
CA ASN A 35 0.20 11.13 17.54
C ASN A 35 -1.10 10.46 18.03
N GLY A 36 -1.22 9.14 17.92
CA GLY A 36 -2.49 8.44 18.12
C GLY A 36 -3.59 8.89 17.15
N ASP A 37 -3.20 9.29 15.93
CA ASP A 37 -4.14 9.70 14.88
C ASP A 37 -4.87 8.47 14.36
N ASN A 38 -6.19 8.52 14.45
CA ASN A 38 -7.08 7.42 14.07
C ASN A 38 -7.76 7.67 12.72
N ARG A 39 -7.30 8.68 11.98
CA ARG A 39 -7.82 8.98 10.65
C ARG A 39 -7.19 8.05 9.63
N GLU A 40 -8.04 7.50 8.77
CA GLU A 40 -7.59 6.81 7.58
C GLU A 40 -6.75 7.74 6.71
N LYS A 41 -5.68 7.20 6.13
CA LYS A 41 -4.77 7.93 5.25
C LYS A 41 -4.92 7.39 3.83
N GLU A 42 -5.13 8.30 2.90
CA GLU A 42 -5.22 8.00 1.47
C GLU A 42 -3.93 8.43 0.77
N PHE A 43 -3.38 7.52 -0.04
CA PHE A 43 -2.26 7.79 -0.93
C PHE A 43 -2.65 7.38 -2.33
N ILE A 44 -2.45 8.28 -3.28
CA ILE A 44 -2.74 8.04 -4.68
C ILE A 44 -1.41 7.91 -5.41
N SER A 45 -1.20 6.79 -6.10
CA SER A 45 -0.10 6.59 -7.05
C SER A 45 -0.59 6.82 -8.48
N ASN A 46 0.12 6.35 -9.53
CA ASN A 46 -0.38 6.60 -10.89
C ASN A 46 -1.55 5.69 -11.26
N THR A 47 -1.63 4.51 -10.62
CA THR A 47 -2.59 3.46 -10.96
C THR A 47 -3.46 3.02 -9.77
N PHE A 48 -2.99 3.21 -8.54
CA PHE A 48 -3.66 2.67 -7.35
C PHE A 48 -4.01 3.75 -6.33
N ASN A 49 -5.13 3.55 -5.65
CA ASN A 49 -5.44 4.26 -4.40
C ASN A 49 -5.13 3.32 -3.23
N ILE A 50 -4.42 3.84 -2.24
CA ILE A 50 -3.98 3.11 -1.05
C ILE A 50 -4.60 3.78 0.17
N TYR A 51 -5.50 3.05 0.83
CA TYR A 51 -6.14 3.47 2.07
C TYR A 51 -5.51 2.74 3.25
N ILE A 52 -5.10 3.50 4.26
CA ILE A 52 -4.41 2.97 5.43
C ILE A 52 -5.19 3.33 6.69
N ASP A 53 -5.82 2.34 7.29
CA ASP A 53 -6.37 2.43 8.63
C ASP A 53 -5.30 2.00 9.65
N VAL A 54 -4.58 2.98 10.19
CA VAL A 54 -3.54 2.75 11.20
C VAL A 54 -4.10 2.17 12.49
N LYS A 55 -5.35 2.52 12.85
CA LYS A 55 -5.99 2.06 14.08
C LYS A 55 -6.52 0.64 13.94
N GLY A 56 -7.20 0.36 12.82
CA GLY A 56 -7.68 -0.98 12.46
C GLY A 56 -6.55 -1.93 12.07
N GLY A 57 -5.39 -1.39 11.70
CA GLY A 57 -4.22 -2.17 11.28
C GLY A 57 -4.43 -2.82 9.92
N VAL A 58 -5.15 -2.16 9.02
CA VAL A 58 -5.50 -2.66 7.68
C VAL A 58 -5.09 -1.65 6.62
N VAL A 59 -4.67 -2.17 5.47
CA VAL A 59 -4.37 -1.42 4.25
C VAL A 59 -5.22 -2.00 3.14
N HIS A 60 -5.97 -1.14 2.46
CA HIS A 60 -6.75 -1.45 1.27
C HIS A 60 -6.05 -0.82 0.06
N ILE A 61 -5.87 -1.59 -1.00
CA ILE A 61 -5.29 -1.12 -2.26
C ILE A 61 -6.28 -1.45 -3.37
N GLU A 62 -6.81 -0.41 -4.00
CA GLU A 62 -7.74 -0.50 -5.12
C GLU A 62 -7.06 0.02 -6.39
N ASP A 63 -7.49 -0.52 -7.53
CA ASP A 63 -7.12 -0.04 -8.85
C ASP A 63 -8.05 1.10 -9.27
N ASP A 64 -7.51 2.30 -9.44
CA ASP A 64 -8.28 3.50 -9.83
C ASP A 64 -8.62 3.52 -11.34
N LEU A 65 -7.88 2.74 -12.16
CA LEU A 65 -7.99 2.75 -13.61
C LEU A 65 -8.99 1.72 -14.16
N ASP A 66 -9.75 1.04 -13.29
CA ASP A 66 -10.81 0.09 -13.66
C ASP A 66 -10.27 -1.06 -14.56
N TYR A 67 -8.99 -1.47 -14.38
CA TYR A 67 -8.50 -2.68 -15.02
C TYR A 67 -9.19 -3.88 -14.36
N SER A 68 -10.23 -4.40 -15.02
CA SER A 68 -11.02 -5.58 -14.62
C SER A 68 -10.21 -6.87 -14.36
N GLU A 69 -8.89 -6.84 -14.50
CA GLU A 69 -7.97 -7.98 -14.38
C GLU A 69 -7.23 -8.03 -13.04
N LEU A 70 -7.18 -6.93 -12.27
CA LEU A 70 -6.54 -6.91 -10.95
C LEU A 70 -7.57 -7.08 -9.83
N GLN A 71 -7.19 -7.87 -8.83
CA GLN A 71 -7.96 -8.00 -7.60
C GLN A 71 -7.48 -6.96 -6.58
N ASP A 72 -8.42 -6.17 -6.06
CA ASP A 72 -8.20 -5.33 -4.90
C ASP A 72 -7.58 -6.13 -3.77
N SER A 73 -6.78 -5.45 -2.96
CA SER A 73 -5.97 -6.11 -1.94
C SER A 73 -6.24 -5.52 -0.57
N ASP A 74 -6.80 -6.34 0.32
CA ASP A 74 -6.86 -6.09 1.75
C ASP A 74 -5.73 -6.82 2.46
N ILE A 75 -4.88 -6.09 3.17
CA ILE A 75 -3.74 -6.64 3.89
C ILE A 75 -3.57 -5.97 5.24
N SER A 76 -3.10 -6.72 6.24
CA SER A 76 -2.72 -6.14 7.52
C SER A 76 -1.57 -5.13 7.36
N LEU A 77 -1.64 -4.02 8.10
CA LEU A 77 -0.62 -2.98 8.13
C LEU A 77 0.79 -3.54 8.41
N GLU A 78 0.91 -4.49 9.34
CA GLU A 78 2.19 -5.14 9.65
C GLU A 78 2.82 -5.81 8.42
N LYS A 79 2.05 -6.66 7.72
CA LYS A 79 2.54 -7.32 6.50
C LYS A 79 2.82 -6.33 5.38
N PHE A 80 2.00 -5.29 5.24
CA PHE A 80 2.25 -4.24 4.25
C PHE A 80 3.58 -3.52 4.51
N MET A 81 3.88 -3.19 5.77
CA MET A 81 5.16 -2.60 6.16
C MET A 81 6.34 -3.53 5.87
N LEU A 82 6.21 -4.83 6.15
CA LEU A 82 7.24 -5.82 5.78
C LEU A 82 7.46 -5.89 4.26
N TYR A 83 6.39 -5.81 3.46
CA TYR A 83 6.51 -5.79 2.01
C TYR A 83 7.16 -4.52 1.49
N LEU A 84 6.80 -3.36 2.05
CA LEU A 84 7.49 -2.11 1.76
C LEU A 84 8.98 -2.24 2.09
N GLU A 85 9.34 -2.74 3.27
CA GLU A 85 10.74 -2.89 3.70
C GLU A 85 11.53 -3.80 2.77
N LYS A 86 10.93 -4.91 2.35
CA LYS A 86 11.55 -5.85 1.42
C LYS A 86 11.82 -5.23 0.04
N HIS A 87 10.90 -4.41 -0.49
CA HIS A 87 11.05 -3.81 -1.82
C HIS A 87 11.85 -2.49 -1.79
N PHE A 88 11.82 -1.78 -0.68
CA PHE A 88 12.43 -0.46 -0.49
C PHE A 88 13.16 -0.39 0.87
N PRO A 89 14.29 -1.09 1.06
CA PRO A 89 14.93 -1.20 2.38
C PRO A 89 15.54 0.12 2.90
N ASP A 90 15.96 1.04 2.02
CA ASP A 90 16.72 2.25 2.37
C ASP A 90 15.88 3.55 2.47
N THR A 91 14.54 3.46 2.43
CA THR A 91 13.62 4.61 2.51
C THR A 91 13.04 4.86 3.89
#